data_AF-A0A0A9WQP1-F1
#
_entry.id   AF-A0A0A9WQP1-F1
#
_cell.length_a   1.000
_cell.length_b   1.000
_cell.length_c   1.000
_cell.angle_alpha   90.00
_cell.angle_beta   90.00
_cell.angle_gamma   90.00
#
_symmetry.space_group_name_H-M   'P 1'
#
loop_
_entity.id
_entity.type
_entity.pdbx_description
1 polymer ?
#
loop_
_entity_poly.entity_id
_entity_poly.type
_entity_poly.pdbx_seq_one_letter_code
_entity_poly.pdbx_strand_id
1 'polypeptide(L)'
;GGLKDWVESDDPWVEHARWYSKCLYVLAVKGKTFVENANLEKTSTHQNNIRAITTSIEGNELVAGDDDEAIPPNFPSKTSNNNQLCKICFSEELGGALLPCSHLVACMKYSASLTTCGICRQKL
;
A
#
# COMPACT_ATOMS: atom_id res chain seq x y z
N GLY A 1 9.67 7.39 -9.68
CA GLY A 1 10.04 5.98 -9.91
C GLY A 1 9.07 5.40 -10.91
N GLY A 2 9.58 4.78 -11.96
CA GLY A 2 8.78 4.06 -12.95
C GLY A 2 9.56 2.84 -13.38
N LEU A 3 8.89 1.71 -13.58
CA LEU A 3 9.49 0.54 -14.21
C LEU A 3 9.94 0.97 -15.62
N LYS A 4 11.12 0.51 -16.02
CA LYS A 4 11.72 0.74 -17.34
C LYS A 4 11.94 -0.62 -17.99
N ASP A 5 12.16 -0.63 -19.29
CA ASP A 5 12.59 -1.82 -20.05
C ASP A 5 11.59 -2.98 -20.10
N TRP A 6 10.29 -2.65 -20.22
CA TRP A 6 9.19 -3.63 -20.39
C TRP A 6 9.33 -4.44 -21.68
N VAL A 7 9.21 -5.76 -21.60
CA VAL A 7 9.08 -6.64 -22.77
C VAL A 7 7.68 -7.23 -22.88
N GLU A 8 7.24 -7.61 -24.08
CA GLU A 8 5.89 -8.15 -24.33
C GLU A 8 5.57 -9.42 -23.52
N SER A 9 6.61 -10.16 -23.11
CA SER A 9 6.49 -11.35 -22.28
C SER A 9 6.38 -11.07 -20.78
N ASP A 10 6.60 -9.82 -20.33
CA ASP A 10 6.53 -9.49 -18.92
C ASP A 10 5.07 -9.55 -18.44
N ASP A 11 4.86 -10.12 -17.26
CA ASP A 11 3.56 -10.12 -16.60
C ASP A 11 3.44 -8.89 -15.68
N PRO A 12 2.43 -8.01 -15.87
CA PRO A 12 2.24 -6.80 -15.06
C PRO A 12 2.15 -7.06 -13.56
N TRP A 13 1.59 -8.19 -13.13
CA TRP A 13 1.48 -8.52 -11.72
C TRP A 13 2.82 -8.96 -11.14
N VAL A 14 3.56 -9.79 -11.87
CA VAL A 14 4.89 -10.26 -11.45
C VAL A 14 5.83 -9.08 -11.34
N GLU A 15 5.91 -8.23 -12.37
CA GLU A 15 6.78 -7.06 -12.33
C GLU A 15 6.36 -6.08 -11.23
N HIS A 16 5.07 -5.81 -11.07
CA HIS A 16 4.62 -4.95 -9.98
C HIS A 16 4.96 -5.53 -8.59
N ALA A 17 4.69 -6.82 -8.36
CA ALA A 17 4.98 -7.49 -7.11
C ALA A 17 6.49 -7.56 -6.82
N ARG A 18 7.28 -7.78 -7.86
CA ARG A 18 8.74 -7.72 -7.85
C ARG A 18 9.14 -6.34 -7.37
N TRP A 19 8.86 -5.26 -8.09
CA TRP A 19 9.41 -3.94 -7.75
C TRP A 19 8.76 -3.25 -6.54
N TYR A 20 7.51 -3.58 -6.19
CA TYR A 20 6.73 -2.97 -5.12
C TYR A 20 6.10 -4.01 -4.16
N SER A 21 6.94 -4.73 -3.42
CA SER A 21 6.53 -5.80 -2.51
C SER A 21 5.58 -5.40 -1.37
N LYS A 22 5.45 -4.10 -1.10
CA LYS A 22 4.56 -3.54 -0.08
C LYS A 22 3.28 -2.93 -0.68
N CYS A 23 3.01 -3.14 -1.96
CA CYS A 23 1.80 -2.63 -2.60
C CYS A 23 0.56 -3.29 -1.98
N LEU A 24 -0.25 -2.50 -1.26
CA LEU A 24 -1.46 -2.97 -0.60
C LEU A 24 -2.46 -3.58 -1.59
N TYR A 25 -2.55 -3.05 -2.81
CA TYR A 25 -3.46 -3.56 -3.83
C TYR A 25 -3.04 -4.96 -4.32
N VAL A 26 -1.76 -5.15 -4.66
CA VAL A 26 -1.27 -6.48 -5.09
C VAL A 26 -1.33 -7.49 -3.96
N LEU A 27 -1.03 -7.08 -2.72
CA LEU A 27 -1.19 -7.93 -1.53
C LEU A 27 -2.65 -8.36 -1.34
N ALA A 28 -3.61 -7.44 -1.52
CA ALA A 28 -5.03 -7.74 -1.36
C ALA A 28 -5.57 -8.64 -2.49
N VAL A 29 -5.10 -8.46 -3.74
CA VAL A 29 -5.65 -9.17 -4.91
C VAL A 29 -4.95 -10.52 -5.16
N LYS A 30 -3.63 -10.59 -5.01
CA LYS A 30 -2.83 -11.78 -5.34
C LYS A 30 -2.32 -12.54 -4.11
N GLY A 31 -2.36 -11.92 -2.93
CA GLY A 31 -1.89 -12.51 -1.68
C GLY A 31 -0.39 -12.36 -1.44
N LYS A 32 0.01 -12.60 -0.19
CA LYS A 32 1.40 -12.43 0.27
C LYS A 32 2.38 -13.40 -0.38
N THR A 33 1.96 -14.66 -0.59
CA THR A 33 2.77 -15.72 -1.20
C THR A 33 3.18 -15.39 -2.64
N PHE A 34 2.26 -14.83 -3.43
CA PHE A 34 2.56 -14.35 -4.78
C PHE A 34 3.65 -13.27 -4.77
N VAL A 35 3.53 -12.32 -3.85
CA VAL A 35 4.48 -11.22 -3.72
C VAL A 35 5.85 -11.70 -3.25
N GLU A 36 5.91 -12.60 -2.28
CA GLU A 36 7.15 -13.21 -1.80
C GLU A 36 7.86 -13.95 -2.94
N ASN A 37 7.14 -14.78 -3.70
CA ASN A 37 7.70 -15.51 -4.83
C ASN A 37 8.26 -14.58 -5.92
N ALA A 38 7.51 -13.55 -6.30
CA ALA A 38 7.97 -12.56 -7.29
C ALA A 38 9.22 -11.77 -6.83
N ASN A 39 9.43 -11.64 -5.51
CA ASN A 39 10.63 -11.01 -4.95
C ASN A 39 11.82 -11.96 -4.87
N LEU A 40 11.60 -13.27 -4.68
CA LEU A 40 12.67 -14.27 -4.66
C LEU A 40 13.37 -14.36 -6.02
N GLU A 41 12.66 -14.12 -7.12
CA GLU A 41 13.26 -14.08 -8.45
C GLU A 41 14.24 -12.90 -8.66
N LYS A 42 14.31 -11.93 -7.73
CA LYS A 42 15.35 -10.88 -7.77
C LYS A 42 16.73 -11.37 -7.37
N THR A 43 16.82 -12.46 -6.61
CA THR A 43 18.06 -12.85 -5.92
C THR A 43 18.87 -13.91 -6.69
N SER A 44 18.36 -14.41 -7.82
CA SER A 44 18.97 -15.51 -8.60
C SER A 44 20.08 -15.10 -9.58
N THR A 45 20.54 -13.85 -9.60
CA THR A 45 21.70 -13.41 -10.44
C THR A 45 22.96 -13.06 -9.63
N HIS A 46 23.05 -13.41 -8.34
CA HIS A 46 24.36 -13.46 -7.69
C HIS A 46 24.45 -14.64 -6.71
N GLN A 47 24.98 -15.77 -7.20
CA GLN A 47 25.30 -16.92 -6.35
C GLN A 47 26.50 -16.56 -5.44
N ASN A 48 26.33 -16.67 -4.12
CA ASN A 48 26.93 -17.76 -3.33
C ASN A 48 26.84 -17.53 -1.80
N ASN A 49 26.42 -18.59 -1.11
CA ASN A 49 26.89 -19.03 0.22
C ASN A 49 26.54 -18.16 1.45
N ILE A 50 25.50 -18.54 2.19
CA ILE A 50 25.61 -18.86 3.63
C ILE A 50 24.72 -20.08 3.95
N ARG A 51 25.36 -21.09 4.54
CA ARG A 51 24.83 -22.41 4.91
C ARG A 51 23.86 -22.31 6.09
N ALA A 52 22.84 -23.15 6.04
CA ALA A 52 21.76 -23.35 7.02
C ALA A 52 22.20 -23.35 8.50
N ILE A 53 21.36 -22.74 9.34
CA ILE A 53 21.14 -23.18 10.73
C ILE A 53 19.64 -23.35 10.92
N THR A 54 19.18 -24.58 10.75
CA THR A 54 17.94 -25.10 11.31
C THR A 54 18.23 -25.53 12.74
N THR A 55 17.62 -24.89 13.74
CA THR A 55 17.50 -25.48 15.06
C THR A 55 16.06 -25.33 15.53
N SER A 56 15.45 -26.48 15.73
CA SER A 56 14.11 -26.75 16.21
C SER A 56 13.77 -26.01 17.49
N ILE A 57 12.57 -25.43 17.55
CA ILE A 57 11.79 -25.34 18.78
C ILE A 57 10.36 -25.76 18.45
N GLU A 58 10.02 -26.96 18.91
CA GLU A 58 8.67 -27.50 19.00
C GLU A 58 7.99 -27.00 20.30
N GLY A 59 6.65 -26.91 20.25
CA GLY A 59 5.75 -26.77 21.41
C GLY A 59 5.35 -25.32 21.71
N ASN A 60 4.15 -24.98 22.15
CA ASN A 60 2.89 -25.68 22.39
C ASN A 60 1.83 -24.56 22.57
N GLU A 61 0.55 -24.88 22.35
CA GLU A 61 -0.64 -24.07 22.69
C GLU A 61 -0.54 -23.33 24.03
N LEU A 62 -1.21 -22.17 24.15
CA LEU A 62 -2.19 -21.89 25.22
C LEU A 62 -3.21 -20.82 24.77
N VAL A 63 -4.48 -21.22 24.83
CA VAL A 63 -5.67 -20.36 24.87
C VAL A 63 -6.08 -20.09 26.32
N ALA A 64 -6.81 -18.98 26.50
CA ALA A 64 -7.81 -18.67 27.55
C ALA A 64 -7.41 -17.88 28.82
N GLY A 65 -8.30 -16.91 29.13
CA GLY A 65 -8.56 -16.23 30.42
C GLY A 65 -8.62 -14.70 30.24
N ASP A 66 -9.79 -14.04 30.11
CA ASP A 66 -10.70 -13.49 31.18
C ASP A 66 -9.98 -12.44 32.06
N ASP A 67 -10.42 -11.21 32.32
CA ASP A 67 -11.71 -10.68 32.83
C ASP A 67 -11.90 -9.13 32.62
N ASP A 68 -13.13 -8.67 32.87
CA ASP A 68 -13.77 -7.33 32.87
C ASP A 68 -12.97 -5.99 32.75
N GLU A 69 -13.37 -5.13 31.79
CA GLU A 69 -13.64 -3.70 32.07
C GLU A 69 -14.55 -3.09 30.96
N ALA A 70 -15.66 -2.50 31.37
CA ALA A 70 -16.72 -1.94 30.52
C ALA A 70 -16.24 -0.85 29.55
N ILE A 71 -16.53 -1.02 28.26
CA ILE A 71 -16.30 -0.01 27.22
C ILE A 71 -17.52 0.94 27.16
N PRO A 72 -17.37 2.27 27.36
CA PRO A 72 -18.47 3.22 27.26
C PRO A 72 -19.06 3.26 25.84
N PRO A 73 -20.38 3.46 25.68
CA PRO A 73 -20.99 3.56 24.36
C PRO A 73 -20.67 4.94 23.78
N ASN A 74 -20.30 4.94 22.51
CA ASN A 74 -20.16 6.11 21.63
C ASN A 74 -18.75 6.73 21.54
N PHE A 75 -17.86 6.03 20.84
CA PHE A 75 -16.97 6.70 19.90
C PHE A 75 -17.53 6.46 18.49
N PRO A 76 -17.95 7.50 17.74
CA PRO A 76 -18.21 7.31 16.32
C PRO A 76 -16.91 6.82 15.70
N SER A 77 -16.95 5.61 15.18
CA SER A 77 -15.88 5.03 14.39
C SER A 77 -15.66 5.95 13.20
N LYS A 78 -14.77 6.94 13.31
CA LYS A 78 -14.06 7.42 12.12
C LYS A 78 -13.21 6.24 11.70
N THR A 79 -13.81 5.33 10.97
CA THR A 79 -13.12 4.43 10.05
C THR A 79 -12.43 5.37 9.08
N SER A 80 -11.27 5.88 9.47
CA SER A 80 -10.47 6.84 8.70
C SER A 80 -9.91 6.08 7.51
N ASN A 81 -10.78 5.86 6.54
CA ASN A 81 -10.49 5.42 5.21
C ASN A 81 -9.52 6.45 4.61
N ASN A 82 -8.22 6.11 4.62
CA ASN A 82 -7.12 6.91 4.05
C ASN A 82 -7.38 7.38 2.61
N ASN A 83 -8.36 6.79 1.92
CA ASN A 83 -8.84 7.19 0.60
C ASN A 83 -9.53 8.56 0.57
N GLN A 84 -9.98 9.09 1.71
CA GLN A 84 -10.62 10.42 1.80
C GLN A 84 -9.66 11.53 2.25
N LEU A 85 -8.37 11.22 2.45
CA LEU A 85 -7.35 12.20 2.85
C LEU A 85 -6.61 12.82 1.66
N CYS A 86 -6.22 14.08 1.81
CA CYS A 86 -5.32 14.82 0.93
C CYS A 86 -4.03 14.03 0.71
N LYS A 87 -3.71 13.76 -0.56
CA LYS A 87 -2.52 12.97 -0.92
C LYS A 87 -1.22 13.78 -0.94
N ILE A 88 -1.30 15.06 -0.58
CA ILE A 88 -0.14 15.96 -0.45
C ILE A 88 0.28 16.04 1.01
N CYS A 89 -0.63 16.38 1.92
CA CYS A 89 -0.30 16.53 3.34
C CYS A 89 -0.67 15.35 4.24
N PHE A 90 -1.50 14.41 3.76
CA PHE A 90 -2.00 13.26 4.53
C PHE A 90 -2.64 13.60 5.89
N SER A 91 -2.99 14.87 6.09
CA SER A 91 -3.45 15.40 7.39
C SER A 91 -4.93 15.74 7.38
N GLU A 92 -5.43 16.27 6.26
CA GLU A 92 -6.81 16.77 6.12
C GLU A 92 -7.56 16.01 5.05
N GLU A 93 -8.89 15.97 5.18
CA GLU A 93 -9.79 15.38 4.19
C GLU A 93 -9.77 16.17 2.86
N LEU A 94 -10.09 15.49 1.77
CA LEU A 94 -10.23 16.10 0.44
C LEU A 94 -11.33 17.17 0.49
N GLY A 95 -11.05 18.36 -0.05
CA GLY A 95 -11.97 19.50 0.10
C GLY A 95 -11.99 20.50 -1.06
N GLY A 96 -11.10 20.39 -2.04
CA GLY A 96 -11.05 21.28 -3.20
C GLY A 96 -11.23 20.52 -4.52
N ALA A 97 -12.33 20.80 -5.23
CA ALA A 97 -12.54 20.30 -6.59
C ALA A 97 -11.71 21.11 -7.59
N LEU A 98 -10.96 20.41 -8.43
CA LEU A 98 -10.12 21.02 -9.45
C LEU A 98 -10.93 21.30 -10.72
N LEU A 99 -11.37 22.54 -10.92
CA LEU A 99 -12.08 22.93 -12.14
C LEU A 99 -11.12 23.09 -13.32
N PRO A 100 -11.52 22.75 -14.55
CA PRO A 100 -12.85 22.22 -14.97
C PRO A 100 -13.06 20.71 -14.74
N CYS A 101 -12.04 19.96 -14.32
CA CYS A 101 -12.07 18.50 -14.36
C CYS A 101 -12.76 17.79 -13.17
N SER A 102 -13.14 18.53 -12.12
CA SER A 102 -13.81 18.04 -10.89
C SER A 102 -13.07 17.00 -10.04
N HIS A 103 -11.82 16.67 -10.39
CA HIS A 103 -11.01 15.71 -9.64
C HIS A 103 -10.64 16.22 -8.24
N LEU A 104 -10.78 15.34 -7.23
CA LEU A 104 -10.46 15.61 -5.83
C LEU A 104 -9.15 14.92 -5.46
N VAL A 105 -8.09 15.71 -5.26
CA VAL A 105 -6.73 15.18 -4.96
C VAL A 105 -6.07 15.82 -3.73
N ALA A 106 -6.58 16.98 -3.30
CA ALA A 106 -6.00 17.78 -2.23
C ALA A 106 -7.06 18.37 -1.30
N CYS A 107 -6.66 18.70 -0.07
CA CYS A 107 -7.45 19.55 0.82
C CYS A 107 -7.39 21.01 0.34
N MET A 108 -8.25 21.87 0.89
CA MET A 108 -8.37 23.29 0.48
C MET A 108 -7.06 24.07 0.56
N LYS A 109 -6.16 23.73 1.50
CA LYS A 109 -4.87 24.38 1.68
C LYS A 109 -3.95 24.21 0.47
N TYR A 110 -3.94 23.00 -0.10
CA TYR A 110 -3.04 22.65 -1.18
C TYR A 110 -3.73 22.70 -2.54
N SER A 111 -5.07 22.62 -2.61
CA SER A 111 -5.81 22.67 -3.87
C SER A 111 -5.63 24.00 -4.61
N ALA A 112 -5.51 25.11 -3.89
CA ALA A 112 -5.35 26.45 -4.48
C ALA A 112 -3.98 26.69 -5.13
N SER A 113 -2.96 25.92 -4.72
CA SER A 113 -1.58 26.05 -5.22
C SER A 113 -1.29 25.14 -6.41
N LEU A 114 -2.25 24.31 -6.83
CA LEU A 114 -2.09 23.45 -8.00
C LEU A 114 -2.36 24.25 -9.27
N THR A 115 -1.49 24.10 -10.26
CA THR A 115 -1.66 24.68 -11.61
C THR A 115 -2.14 23.65 -12.63
N THR A 116 -2.12 22.37 -12.27
CA THR A 116 -2.48 21.25 -13.15
C THR A 116 -3.05 20.11 -12.31
N CYS A 117 -4.06 19.42 -12.82
CA CYS A 117 -4.65 18.26 -12.16
C CYS A 117 -3.73 17.03 -12.20
N GLY A 118 -3.43 16.43 -11.05
CA GLY A 118 -2.60 15.22 -10.96
C GLY A 118 -3.24 13.94 -11.52
N ILE A 119 -4.56 13.95 -11.79
CA ILE A 119 -5.28 12.81 -12.38
C ILE A 119 -5.35 12.94 -13.90
N CYS A 120 -5.97 13.99 -14.43
CA CYS A 120 -6.20 14.15 -15.87
C CYS A 120 -5.21 15.08 -16.58
N ARG A 121 -4.26 15.69 -15.85
CA ARG A 121 -3.25 16.62 -16.38
C ARG A 121 -3.82 17.90 -17.02
N GLN A 122 -5.10 18.19 -16.78
CA GLN A 122 -5.74 19.42 -17.24
C GLN A 122 -5.24 20.63 -16.45
N LYS A 123 -5.05 21.76 -17.12
CA LYS A 123 -4.71 23.04 -16.49
C LYS A 123 -5.92 23.59 -15.72
N LEU A 124 -5.64 24.14 -14.54
CA LEU A 124 -6.61 24.70 -13.59
C LEU A 124 -6.81 26.19 -13.80
#